data_AF-A0A151QZA3-F1
#
_entry.id   AF-A0A151QZA3-F1
#
_cell.length_a   1.000
_cell.length_b   1.000
_cell.length_c   1.000
_cell.angle_alpha   90.00
_cell.angle_beta   90.00
_cell.angle_gamma   90.00
#
_symmetry.space_group_name_H-M   'P 1'
#
loop_
_entity.id
_entity.type
_entity.pdbx_description
1 polymer ?
#
loop_
_entity_poly.entity_id
_entity_poly.type
_entity_poly.pdbx_seq_one_letter_code
_entity_poly.pdbx_strand_id
1 'polypeptide(L)' 'MQSALLDHWKSLPLDKYDGTTDPDEHVDVFLTQVTLSTTDDAALCRIFPTSLKGRALS' A
#
# COMPACT_ATOMS: atom_id res chain seq x y z
N MET A 1 -17.30 -4.77 -0.46
CA MET A 1 -16.45 -4.26 0.65
C MET A 1 -15.01 -4.02 0.18
N GLN A 2 -14.38 -4.98 -0.50
CA GLN A 2 -12.98 -4.86 -0.96
C GLN A 2 -12.74 -3.81 -2.06
N SER A 3 -13.73 -3.49 -2.89
CA SER A 3 -13.65 -2.46 -3.93
C SER A 3 -13.46 -1.04 -3.35
N ALA A 4 -14.24 -0.69 -2.33
CA ALA A 4 -14.16 0.61 -1.67
C ALA A 4 -12.79 0.87 -1.02
N LEU A 5 -12.11 -0.21 -0.60
CA LEU A 5 -10.78 -0.14 0.01
C LEU A 5 -9.69 0.15 -1.01
N LEU A 6 -9.78 -0.44 -2.20
CA LEU A 6 -8.92 -0.13 -3.33
C LEU A 6 -9.15 1.29 -3.86
N ASP A 7 -10.40 1.75 -3.88
CA ASP A 7 -10.72 3.12 -4.31
C ASP A 7 -10.21 4.15 -3.30
N HIS A 8 -10.38 3.90 -2.00
CA HIS A 8 -9.77 4.70 -0.93
C HIS A 8 -8.24 4.74 -1.08
N TRP A 9 -7.60 3.58 -1.25
CA TRP A 9 -6.16 3.48 -1.42
C TRP A 9 -5.62 4.28 -2.62
N LYS A 10 -6.29 4.16 -3.78
CA LYS A 10 -5.92 4.93 -4.99
C LYS A 10 -6.07 6.44 -4.82
N SER A 11 -6.92 6.88 -3.89
CA SER A 11 -7.16 8.30 -3.63
C SER A 11 -6.21 8.90 -2.59
N LEU A 12 -5.47 8.07 -1.86
CA LEU A 12 -4.51 8.54 -0.88
C LEU A 12 -3.33 9.23 -1.58
N PRO A 13 -2.88 10.41 -1.10
CA PRO A 13 -1.70 11.09 -1.61
C PRO A 13 -0.44 10.44 -1.05
N LEU A 14 -0.27 9.13 -1.27
CA LEU A 14 0.91 8.39 -0.86
C LEU A 14 1.87 8.26 -2.03
N ASP A 15 3.12 8.66 -1.82
CA ASP A 15 4.18 8.38 -2.77
C ASP A 15 4.41 6.88 -2.85
N LYS A 16 4.19 6.33 -4.03
CA LYS A 16 4.48 4.91 -4.28
C LYS A 16 5.98 4.66 -4.16
N TYR A 17 6.33 3.52 -3.59
CA TYR A 17 7.70 3.11 -3.36
C TYR A 17 8.37 2.65 -4.66
N ASP A 18 9.51 3.24 -5.02
CA ASP A 18 10.27 2.91 -6.24
C ASP A 18 11.52 2.06 -6.00
N GLY A 19 11.80 1.70 -4.75
CA GLY A 19 13.01 0.97 -4.37
C GLY A 19 14.22 1.86 -4.13
N THR A 20 14.05 3.18 -3.95
CA THR A 20 15.17 4.10 -3.68
C THR A 20 15.22 4.63 -2.25
N THR A 21 14.10 4.59 -1.53
CA THR A 21 14.00 4.99 -0.11
C THR A 21 14.08 3.76 0.81
N ASP A 22 14.06 4.01 2.12
CA ASP A 22 14.09 2.96 3.12
C ASP A 22 12.87 2.01 3.00
N PRO A 23 13.08 0.68 2.84
CA PRO A 23 11.99 -0.28 2.73
C PRO A 23 11.17 -0.44 4.02
N ASP A 24 11.80 -0.32 5.19
CA ASP A 24 11.12 -0.50 6.47
C ASP A 24 10.16 0.67 6.74
N GLU A 25 10.59 1.91 6.45
CA GLU A 25 9.74 3.10 6.47
C GLU A 25 8.54 2.95 5.53
N HIS A 26 8.75 2.42 4.32
CA HIS A 26 7.65 2.17 3.39
C HIS A 26 6.63 1.18 3.96
N VAL A 27 7.08 0.08 4.57
CA VAL A 27 6.21 -0.93 5.17
C VAL A 27 5.44 -0.35 6.34
N ASP A 28 6.07 0.42 7.22
CA ASP A 28 5.40 1.07 8.36
C ASP A 28 4.30 2.03 7.89
N VAL A 29 4.59 2.85 6.88
CA VAL A 29 3.60 3.78 6.31
C VAL A 29 2.45 3.01 5.64
N PHE A 30 2.76 1.97 4.86
CA PHE A 30 1.76 1.12 4.22
C PHE A 30 0.83 0.47 5.24
N LEU A 31 1.40 -0.18 6.27
CA LEU A 31 0.65 -0.86 7.31
C LEU A 31 -0.20 0.11 8.12
N THR A 32 0.34 1.27 8.49
CA THR A 32 -0.40 2.30 9.22
C THR A 32 -1.65 2.72 8.43
N GLN A 33 -1.54 2.91 7.12
CA GLN A 33 -2.67 3.35 6.29
C GLN A 33 -3.70 2.24 6.03
N VAL A 34 -3.25 1.01 5.73
CA VAL A 34 -4.18 -0.08 5.43
C VAL A 34 -4.90 -0.57 6.69
N THR A 35 -4.23 -0.61 7.85
CA THR A 35 -4.83 -1.05 9.12
C THR A 35 -5.95 -0.12 9.62
N LEU A 36 -5.97 1.15 9.19
CA LEU A 36 -7.10 2.06 9.40
C LEU A 36 -8.35 1.66 8.61
N SER A 37 -8.18 0.88 7.55
CA SER A 37 -9.25 0.48 6.61
C SER A 37 -9.62 -1.00 6.72
N THR A 38 -8.66 -1.89 7.00
CA THR A 38 -8.87 -3.33 7.13
C THR A 38 -7.76 -4.00 7.95
N THR A 39 -8.12 -5.04 8.69
CA THR A 39 -7.21 -5.95 9.38
C THR A 39 -7.14 -7.34 8.71
N ASP A 40 -7.74 -7.49 7.53
CA ASP A 40 -7.69 -8.72 6.72
C ASP A 40 -6.35 -8.83 5.97
N ASP A 41 -5.53 -9.80 6.37
CA ASP A 41 -4.24 -10.13 5.75
C ASP A 41 -4.37 -10.42 4.25
N ALA A 42 -5.47 -11.04 3.82
CA ALA A 42 -5.69 -11.30 2.39
C ALA A 42 -5.95 -10.00 1.62
N ALA A 43 -6.58 -9.00 2.25
CA ALA A 43 -6.74 -7.67 1.68
C ALA A 43 -5.42 -6.89 1.65
N LEU A 44 -4.60 -6.98 2.71
CA LEU A 44 -3.26 -6.39 2.78
C LEU A 44 -2.39 -6.87 1.60
N CYS A 45 -2.30 -8.18 1.38
CA CYS A 45 -1.54 -8.78 0.27
C CYS A 45 -2.03 -8.34 -1.12
N ARG A 46 -3.33 -8.05 -1.27
CA ARG A 46 -3.90 -7.56 -2.55
C ARG A 46 -3.62 -6.08 -2.80
N ILE A 47 -3.50 -5.28 -1.75
CA ILE A 47 -3.30 -3.83 -1.85
C ILE A 47 -1.81 -3.50 -1.95
N PHE A 48 -0.94 -4.27 -1.30
CA PHE A 48 0.51 -4.03 -1.26
C PHE A 48 1.13 -3.76 -2.65
N PRO A 49 0.88 -4.55 -3.71
CA PRO A 49 1.46 -4.28 -5.03
C PRO A 49 1.09 -2.90 -5.61
N THR A 50 -0.05 -2.33 -5.21
CA THR A 50 -0.49 -1.01 -5.70
C THR A 50 0.24 0.16 -5.04
N SER A 51 0.96 -0.11 -3.94
CA SER A 51 1.84 0.85 -3.25
C SER A 51 3.22 0.98 -3.90
N LEU A 52 3.54 0.10 -4.86
CA LEU A 52 4.84 0.04 -5.53
C LEU A 52 4.80 0.79 -6.88
N LYS A 53 5.95 1.29 -7.32
CA LYS A 53 6.19 1.85 -8.65
C LYS A 53 7.62 1.51 -9.12
N GLY A 54 7.93 1.83 -10.38
CA GLY A 54 9.30 1.75 -10.89
C GLY A 54 9.93 0.37 -10.71
N ARG A 55 11.19 0.33 -10.23
CA ARG A 55 11.95 -0.92 -10.08
C ARG A 55 11.38 -1.85 -9.00
N ALA A 56 10.69 -1.31 -8.01
CA ALA A 56 10.05 -2.13 -6.97
C ALA A 56 8.82 -2.89 -7.47
N LEU A 57 8.22 -2.47 -8.60
CA LEU A 57 7.05 -3.13 -9.21
C LEU A 57 7.42 -4.06 -10.38
N SER A 58 8.66 -4.03 -10.86
CA SER A 58 9.12 -4.68 -12.09
C SER A 58 9.46 -6.16 -11.93
#